data_AF-A0A8H7EVE9-F1
#
_entry.id   AF-A0A8H7EVE9-F1
#
_cell.length_a   1.000
_cell.length_b   1.000
_cell.length_c   1.000
_cell.angle_alpha   90.00
_cell.angle_beta   90.00
_cell.angle_gamma   90.00
#
_symmetry.space_group_name_H-M   'P 1'
#
loop_
_entity.id
_entity.type
_entity.pdbx_description
1 polymer ?
#
loop_
_entity_poly.entity_id
_entity_poly.type
_entity_poly.pdbx_seq_one_letter_code
_entity_poly.pdbx_strand_id
1 'polypeptide(L)'
;MTSTFQVPSIEVQPAPAQQQQQRRDSPRTRPRTFSLSSLVTKTRRAYSVSSAYPPKLHPVPSLPVPKLSNDNTSSFRDIPLDDVWTNGYLSPGMKTENLTPAQRRNSVAAAQRKYEDFEQKMEAAPLFVLVSTYLNYLVLILFGHLRDILGKLFKRKEYAHLRTNEGYAPLVSDFDSFYTRRMYMRIRDCWNRPITGVPTRKTSVLERETKDFNRTFRLTGRVQETMNFASYNYLGFAQSSGPCAEAVEEAVQHCGISTGSARLEGGTSLMHVQLEKKVAQFVGKEDAIIVSMGFATNSSTIPALVGKNCLIISDELNHSSIVFGARLSGASIRVFKHNNMKDLRSLLREVISQGQPRTHRPWKKILVIVEGLYSMEGSIVNLPELIKLKREFKFYLYVDEAHSIGALGENGGGVCDFYGISPRHVDILMGTFTKSFGAAGGYIAADKSVIDHLRLRNHTFCYAETMSIPVVQQVRTSLGIILGEDGTDDGRKRIQQLADNSRYFATKLREMGFIVYGDEGSPVIPLLLFNPAKIS
;
A
#
# COMPACT_ATOMS: atom_id res chain seq x y z
N MET A 1 -20.13 32.33 -31.59
CA MET A 1 -19.54 31.60 -32.73
C MET A 1 -18.77 30.40 -32.16
N THR A 2 -19.44 29.25 -32.10
CA THR A 2 -18.94 27.99 -31.53
C THR A 2 -18.26 27.18 -32.64
N SER A 3 -16.94 27.05 -32.60
CA SER A 3 -16.20 26.16 -33.49
C SER A 3 -16.05 24.78 -32.87
N THR A 4 -16.80 23.83 -33.38
CA THR A 4 -16.70 22.40 -33.08
C THR A 4 -15.43 21.84 -33.70
N PHE A 5 -14.49 21.37 -32.88
CA PHE A 5 -13.32 20.59 -33.33
C PHE A 5 -13.79 19.15 -33.67
N GLN A 6 -13.73 18.77 -34.95
CA GLN A 6 -13.91 17.39 -35.41
C GLN A 6 -12.56 16.66 -35.37
N VAL A 7 -12.51 15.50 -34.70
CA VAL A 7 -11.38 14.56 -34.76
C VAL A 7 -11.61 13.60 -35.95
N PRO A 8 -10.64 13.37 -36.85
CA PRO A 8 -10.84 12.44 -37.97
C PRO A 8 -10.72 10.99 -37.51
N SER A 9 -11.63 10.15 -38.00
CA SER A 9 -11.62 8.69 -37.85
C SER A 9 -10.45 8.07 -38.64
N ILE A 10 -9.59 7.29 -37.98
CA ILE A 10 -8.58 6.48 -38.66
C ILE A 10 -9.18 5.09 -38.91
N GLU A 11 -9.45 4.77 -40.17
CA GLU A 11 -9.80 3.43 -40.66
C GLU A 11 -8.52 2.59 -40.79
N VAL A 12 -8.44 1.47 -40.07
CA VAL A 12 -7.34 0.50 -40.19
C VAL A 12 -7.74 -0.57 -41.21
N GLN A 13 -7.13 -0.55 -42.40
CA GLN A 13 -7.27 -1.63 -43.39
C GLN A 13 -6.42 -2.86 -43.01
N PRO A 14 -6.92 -4.10 -43.21
CA PRO A 14 -6.14 -5.31 -42.98
C PRO A 14 -5.19 -5.62 -44.15
N ALA A 15 -3.99 -6.09 -43.83
CA ALA A 15 -2.96 -6.49 -44.81
C ALA A 15 -3.34 -7.80 -45.56
N PRO A 16 -2.94 -7.95 -46.84
CA PRO A 16 -3.33 -9.09 -47.66
C PRO A 16 -2.46 -10.34 -47.41
N ALA A 17 -3.09 -11.50 -47.50
CA ALA A 17 -2.47 -12.82 -47.36
C ALA A 17 -1.62 -13.16 -48.60
N GLN A 18 -0.36 -13.58 -48.38
CA GLN A 18 0.45 -14.20 -49.43
C GLN A 18 0.42 -15.73 -49.32
N GLN A 19 -0.05 -16.35 -50.40
CA GLN A 19 0.08 -17.78 -50.70
C GLN A 19 1.50 -18.09 -51.18
N GLN A 20 2.14 -19.14 -50.66
CA GLN A 20 3.18 -19.88 -51.39
C GLN A 20 3.01 -21.39 -51.23
N GLN A 21 2.44 -21.95 -52.30
CA GLN A 21 2.75 -23.19 -53.02
C GLN A 21 3.21 -24.48 -52.30
N GLN A 22 2.42 -25.50 -52.64
CA GLN A 22 2.62 -26.95 -52.58
C GLN A 22 4.04 -27.42 -52.94
N ARG A 23 4.58 -28.35 -52.12
CA ARG A 23 5.51 -29.40 -52.59
C ARG A 23 5.02 -30.77 -52.11
N ARG A 24 5.20 -31.72 -53.03
CA ARG A 24 4.58 -33.05 -53.16
C ARG A 24 4.99 -34.08 -52.09
N ASP A 25 4.11 -35.06 -51.94
CA ASP A 25 4.24 -36.32 -51.18
C ASP A 25 5.45 -37.19 -51.52
N SER A 26 6.02 -37.85 -50.50
CA SER A 26 6.38 -39.30 -50.43
C SER A 26 7.21 -39.61 -49.15
N PRO A 27 7.39 -40.88 -48.73
CA PRO A 27 6.43 -41.69 -47.99
C PRO A 27 6.84 -42.01 -46.52
N ARG A 28 5.85 -42.55 -45.79
CA ARG A 28 5.85 -42.97 -44.37
C ARG A 28 7.08 -43.77 -43.92
N THR A 29 7.65 -43.39 -42.78
CA THR A 29 8.33 -44.29 -41.82
C THR A 29 7.86 -43.99 -40.39
N ARG A 30 7.45 -45.02 -39.63
CA ARG A 30 7.21 -45.00 -38.18
C ARG A 30 8.39 -45.72 -37.48
N PRO A 31 8.53 -45.65 -36.14
CA PRO A 31 8.87 -44.50 -35.31
C PRO A 31 10.21 -44.76 -34.56
N ARG A 32 10.97 -43.72 -34.19
CA ARG A 32 12.08 -43.89 -33.21
C ARG A 32 11.67 -43.30 -31.86
N THR A 33 11.80 -44.13 -30.84
CA THR A 33 11.59 -43.86 -29.42
C THR A 33 12.47 -42.71 -28.95
N PHE A 34 11.86 -41.68 -28.34
CA PHE A 34 12.57 -40.54 -27.75
C PHE A 34 12.82 -40.81 -26.26
N SER A 35 14.09 -40.84 -25.86
CA SER A 35 14.52 -40.90 -24.46
C SER A 35 14.65 -39.48 -23.88
N LEU A 36 14.10 -39.28 -22.67
CA LEU A 36 14.08 -38.02 -21.90
C LEU A 36 15.46 -37.54 -21.41
N SER A 37 16.54 -38.31 -21.61
CA SER A 37 17.87 -37.98 -21.06
C SER A 37 18.72 -37.00 -21.91
N SER A 38 18.31 -36.65 -23.14
CA SER A 38 19.10 -35.78 -24.02
C SER A 38 18.73 -34.29 -24.00
N LEU A 39 17.68 -33.90 -23.27
CA LEU A 39 17.22 -32.51 -23.19
C LEU A 39 17.91 -31.64 -22.13
N VAL A 40 18.67 -32.25 -21.21
CA VAL A 40 19.22 -31.55 -20.03
C VAL A 40 20.64 -30.99 -20.25
N THR A 41 21.31 -31.32 -21.35
CA THR A 41 22.74 -30.95 -21.54
C THR A 41 22.98 -29.86 -22.59
N LYS A 42 21.96 -29.37 -23.31
CA LYS A 42 22.13 -28.42 -24.43
C LYS A 42 21.53 -27.01 -24.25
N THR A 43 21.03 -26.66 -23.07
CA THR A 43 20.55 -25.30 -22.74
C THR A 43 21.41 -24.55 -21.71
N ARG A 44 22.68 -24.94 -21.56
CA ARG A 44 23.65 -24.26 -20.66
C ARG A 44 24.71 -23.38 -21.33
N ARG A 45 24.59 -23.11 -22.63
CA ARG A 45 25.49 -22.20 -23.37
C ARG A 45 24.71 -21.35 -24.37
N ALA A 46 24.12 -20.25 -23.90
CA ALA A 46 23.82 -19.05 -24.71
C ALA A 46 23.12 -17.99 -23.84
N TYR A 47 23.83 -17.40 -22.87
CA TYR A 47 23.59 -16.04 -22.37
C TYR A 47 24.88 -15.58 -21.68
N SER A 48 25.85 -15.16 -22.50
CA SER A 48 27.02 -14.41 -22.08
C SER A 48 26.80 -12.98 -22.54
N VAL A 49 26.09 -12.19 -21.73
CA VAL A 49 26.09 -10.73 -21.86
C VAL A 49 27.09 -10.20 -20.86
N SER A 50 28.04 -9.41 -21.38
CA SER A 50 29.17 -8.78 -20.71
C SER A 50 28.84 -8.27 -19.30
N SER A 51 29.50 -8.84 -18.28
CA SER A 51 29.50 -8.33 -16.92
C SER A 51 30.65 -7.33 -16.75
N ALA A 52 30.35 -6.03 -16.79
CA ALA A 52 31.20 -5.06 -16.14
C ALA A 52 31.02 -5.24 -14.62
N TYR A 53 32.02 -5.83 -13.97
CA TYR A 53 32.04 -5.97 -12.51
C TYR A 53 32.18 -4.59 -11.86
N PRO A 54 31.37 -4.22 -10.86
CA PRO A 54 31.73 -3.11 -9.99
C PRO A 54 32.94 -3.50 -9.12
N PRO A 55 33.79 -2.54 -8.71
CA PRO A 55 34.96 -2.82 -7.89
C PRO A 55 34.57 -3.48 -6.56
N LYS A 56 35.47 -4.32 -6.02
CA LYS A 56 35.31 -5.01 -4.73
C LYS A 56 34.94 -4.00 -3.63
N LEU A 57 33.68 -4.02 -3.20
CA LEU A 57 33.21 -3.27 -2.03
C LEU A 57 33.84 -3.82 -0.75
N HIS A 58 34.56 -2.97 -0.02
CA HIS A 58 34.97 -3.21 1.36
C HIS A 58 33.73 -3.42 2.26
N PRO A 59 33.84 -4.17 3.38
CA PRO A 59 32.72 -4.35 4.30
C PRO A 59 32.31 -3.00 4.92
N VAL A 60 31.11 -2.53 4.55
CA VAL A 60 30.47 -1.34 5.13
C VAL A 60 29.68 -1.76 6.38
N PRO A 61 29.62 -0.95 7.47
CA PRO A 61 29.05 -1.37 8.75
C PRO A 61 27.58 -1.77 8.61
N SER A 62 27.24 -2.93 9.18
CA SER A 62 25.85 -3.34 9.41
C SER A 62 25.21 -2.49 10.51
N LEU A 63 23.88 -2.32 10.47
CA LEU A 63 23.08 -1.73 11.55
C LEU A 63 23.56 -2.24 12.93
N PRO A 64 23.73 -1.33 13.92
CA PRO A 64 24.23 -1.71 15.23
C PRO A 64 23.32 -2.73 15.91
N VAL A 65 23.90 -3.81 16.42
CA VAL A 65 23.18 -4.83 17.19
C VAL A 65 22.86 -4.24 18.57
N PRO A 66 21.60 -4.27 19.05
CA PRO A 66 21.27 -3.81 20.39
C PRO A 66 22.05 -4.63 21.43
N LYS A 67 22.82 -3.97 22.30
CA LYS A 67 23.45 -4.63 23.46
C LYS A 67 22.40 -4.88 24.53
N LEU A 68 22.36 -6.08 25.11
CA LEU A 68 21.59 -6.34 26.34
C LEU A 68 22.25 -5.57 27.50
N SER A 69 21.56 -4.58 28.06
CA SER A 69 21.86 -4.06 29.40
C SER A 69 20.90 -4.70 30.40
N ASN A 70 21.46 -5.39 31.40
CA ASN A 70 20.74 -5.84 32.59
C ASN A 70 20.63 -4.63 33.52
N ASP A 71 19.50 -3.93 33.50
CA ASP A 71 19.06 -3.15 34.65
C ASP A 71 17.53 -3.15 34.74
N ASN A 72 17.08 -3.31 35.98
CA ASN A 72 15.78 -3.80 36.41
C ASN A 72 14.67 -2.74 36.45
N THR A 73 13.43 -3.25 36.35
CA THR A 73 12.19 -2.78 37.02
C THR A 73 11.92 -1.26 37.08
N SER A 74 11.02 -0.78 36.21
CA SER A 74 10.23 0.44 36.48
C SER A 74 8.78 0.23 36.04
N SER A 75 7.86 0.35 37.01
CA SER A 75 6.42 0.33 36.78
C SER A 75 5.93 1.56 36.00
N PHE A 76 4.82 1.39 35.28
CA PHE A 76 4.20 2.24 34.25
C PHE A 76 3.80 3.69 34.63
N ARG A 77 4.29 4.29 35.73
CA ARG A 77 3.97 5.68 36.11
C ARG A 77 4.97 6.74 35.65
N ASP A 78 6.13 6.33 35.14
CA ASP A 78 7.21 7.24 34.79
C ASP A 78 7.60 7.08 33.31
N ILE A 79 6.74 7.57 32.40
CA ILE A 79 7.24 8.06 31.12
C ILE A 79 7.91 9.40 31.46
N PRO A 80 9.23 9.59 31.24
CA PRO A 80 9.85 10.89 31.42
C PRO A 80 9.08 11.93 30.61
N LEU A 81 8.72 13.06 31.22
CA LEU A 81 7.98 14.16 30.58
C LEU A 81 8.68 14.73 29.33
N ASP A 82 9.92 14.33 29.09
CA ASP A 82 10.76 14.71 27.94
C ASP A 82 10.43 13.90 26.66
N ASP A 83 9.68 12.79 26.76
CA ASP A 83 9.31 11.91 25.63
C ASP A 83 7.97 12.29 24.96
N VAL A 84 7.26 13.31 25.47
CA VAL A 84 6.06 13.85 24.82
C VAL A 84 6.51 14.78 23.70
N TRP A 85 6.39 14.32 22.45
CA TRP A 85 6.77 15.10 21.28
C TRP A 85 5.87 16.33 21.14
N THR A 86 6.35 17.48 21.64
CA THR A 86 5.60 18.75 21.65
C THR A 86 6.25 19.84 20.80
N ASN A 87 7.33 19.58 20.07
CA ASN A 87 7.99 20.62 19.26
C ASN A 87 8.63 20.08 17.97
N GLY A 88 7.93 20.34 16.87
CA GLY A 88 8.44 20.43 15.50
C GLY A 88 7.67 21.43 14.62
N TYR A 89 6.57 22.01 15.12
CA TYR A 89 5.56 22.74 14.33
C TYR A 89 5.14 24.09 14.92
N LEU A 90 6.08 24.87 15.43
CA LEU A 90 5.80 26.28 15.72
C LEU A 90 6.20 27.14 14.53
N SER A 91 5.20 27.73 13.86
CA SER A 91 5.40 28.94 13.06
C SER A 91 6.19 29.97 13.89
N PRO A 92 7.05 30.81 13.28
CA PRO A 92 7.79 31.85 14.01
C PRO A 92 6.80 32.89 14.56
N GLY A 93 6.27 32.66 15.78
CA GLY A 93 5.28 33.55 16.39
C GLY A 93 4.53 33.02 17.62
N MET A 94 4.41 31.71 17.84
CA MET A 94 3.75 31.17 19.04
C MET A 94 4.78 30.63 20.04
N LYS A 95 5.06 31.42 21.08
CA LYS A 95 5.88 30.98 22.22
C LYS A 95 5.13 29.90 23.01
N THR A 96 5.81 28.81 23.29
CA THR A 96 5.43 27.79 24.28
C THR A 96 5.59 28.33 25.69
N GLU A 97 4.80 29.33 26.06
CA GLU A 97 4.71 29.80 27.44
C GLU A 97 3.27 29.60 27.94
N ASN A 98 3.17 28.97 29.11
CA ASN A 98 1.98 28.85 29.98
C ASN A 98 1.15 27.55 29.99
N LEU A 99 1.75 26.38 29.75
CA LEU A 99 1.19 25.12 30.26
C LEU A 99 2.06 24.54 31.37
N THR A 100 1.51 24.54 32.58
CA THR A 100 2.13 23.93 33.77
C THR A 100 2.36 22.42 33.56
N PRO A 101 3.33 21.80 34.25
CA PRO A 101 3.57 20.36 34.17
C PRO A 101 2.32 19.50 34.46
N ALA A 102 1.43 19.99 35.33
CA ALA A 102 0.15 19.36 35.62
C ALA A 102 -0.84 19.44 34.45
N GLN A 103 -0.89 20.57 33.73
CA GLN A 103 -1.72 20.71 32.53
C GLN A 103 -1.20 19.84 31.37
N ARG A 104 0.12 19.69 31.21
CA ARG A 104 0.70 18.72 30.24
C ARG A 104 0.38 17.28 30.61
N ARG A 105 0.50 16.91 31.89
CA ARG A 105 0.07 15.59 32.35
C ARG A 105 -1.42 15.36 32.11
N ASN A 106 -2.26 16.37 32.31
CA ASN A 106 -3.69 16.26 32.07
C ASN A 106 -4.04 16.23 30.58
N SER A 107 -3.33 16.92 29.69
CA SER A 107 -3.56 16.85 28.25
C SER A 107 -3.08 15.53 27.66
N VAL A 108 -1.94 15.01 28.13
CA VAL A 108 -1.41 13.69 27.76
C VAL A 108 -2.29 12.58 28.33
N ALA A 109 -2.72 12.68 29.59
CA ALA A 109 -3.67 11.75 30.19
C ALA A 109 -5.07 11.87 29.58
N ALA A 110 -5.49 13.05 29.09
CA ALA A 110 -6.75 13.21 28.37
C ALA A 110 -6.65 12.64 26.96
N ALA A 111 -5.52 12.81 26.26
CA ALA A 111 -5.26 12.14 24.99
C ALA A 111 -5.19 10.61 25.18
N GLN A 112 -4.46 10.12 26.19
CA GLN A 112 -4.44 8.71 26.55
C GLN A 112 -5.83 8.20 26.94
N ARG A 113 -6.61 8.90 27.77
CA ARG A 113 -7.98 8.49 28.14
C ARG A 113 -8.95 8.53 26.97
N LYS A 114 -8.81 9.49 26.06
CA LYS A 114 -9.61 9.56 24.81
C LYS A 114 -9.38 8.34 23.93
N TYR A 115 -8.27 7.63 24.12
CA TYR A 115 -7.83 6.50 23.31
C TYR A 115 -7.47 5.24 24.14
N GLU A 116 -7.86 5.16 25.42
CA GLU A 116 -7.71 3.96 26.26
C GLU A 116 -8.92 3.02 26.10
N ASP A 117 -10.03 3.51 25.54
CA ASP A 117 -11.25 2.74 25.23
C ASP A 117 -11.17 1.92 23.91
N PHE A 118 -9.96 1.66 23.39
CA PHE A 118 -9.70 0.91 22.15
C PHE A 118 -9.97 -0.61 22.22
N GLU A 119 -10.92 -1.07 23.05
CA GLU A 119 -11.60 -2.35 22.84
C GLU A 119 -12.95 -2.10 22.17
N GLN A 120 -12.92 -1.73 20.89
CA GLN A 120 -14.14 -1.79 20.09
C GLN A 120 -14.49 -3.27 19.89
N LYS A 121 -15.39 -3.77 20.73
CA LYS A 121 -16.03 -5.07 20.53
C LYS A 121 -16.69 -5.03 19.16
N MET A 122 -16.14 -5.76 18.20
CA MET A 122 -16.76 -5.96 16.90
C MET A 122 -18.22 -6.34 17.13
N GLU A 123 -19.16 -5.55 16.60
CA GLU A 123 -20.55 -5.96 16.54
C GLU A 123 -20.62 -7.19 15.65
N ALA A 124 -20.65 -8.37 16.28
CA ALA A 124 -20.77 -9.61 15.56
C ALA A 124 -22.07 -9.59 14.77
N ALA A 125 -21.98 -9.85 13.47
CA ALA A 125 -23.15 -9.93 12.63
C ALA A 125 -24.15 -10.95 13.25
N PRO A 126 -25.45 -10.62 13.32
CA PRO A 126 -26.44 -11.53 13.86
C PRO A 126 -26.37 -12.90 13.17
N LEU A 127 -26.59 -13.99 13.92
CA LEU A 127 -26.43 -15.34 13.40
C LEU A 127 -27.24 -15.59 12.11
N PHE A 128 -28.45 -15.01 12.01
CA PHE A 128 -29.26 -15.13 10.80
C PHE A 128 -28.60 -14.48 9.57
N VAL A 129 -27.89 -13.35 9.75
CA VAL A 129 -27.14 -12.67 8.68
C VAL A 129 -26.01 -13.58 8.22
N LEU A 130 -25.29 -14.19 9.16
CA LEU A 130 -24.21 -15.11 8.85
C LEU A 130 -24.71 -16.35 8.09
N VAL A 131 -25.77 -16.99 8.59
CA VAL A 131 -26.38 -18.17 7.95
C VAL A 131 -26.91 -17.84 6.56
N SER A 132 -27.64 -16.72 6.41
CA SER A 132 -28.14 -16.29 5.11
C SER A 132 -27.02 -15.96 4.13
N THR A 133 -25.93 -15.33 4.60
CA THR A 133 -24.74 -15.05 3.78
C THR A 133 -24.13 -16.33 3.24
N TYR A 134 -23.83 -17.29 4.12
CA TYR A 134 -23.25 -18.58 3.70
C TYR A 134 -24.18 -19.38 2.80
N LEU A 135 -25.49 -19.34 3.06
CA LEU A 135 -26.48 -19.99 2.19
C LEU A 135 -26.50 -19.35 0.80
N ASN A 136 -26.41 -18.02 0.69
CA ASN A 136 -26.32 -17.32 -0.59
C ASN A 136 -25.06 -17.74 -1.37
N TYR A 137 -23.91 -17.78 -0.72
CA TYR A 137 -22.67 -18.26 -1.35
C TYR A 137 -22.78 -19.73 -1.77
N LEU A 138 -23.34 -20.59 -0.92
CA LEU A 138 -23.54 -22.01 -1.22
C LEU A 138 -24.41 -22.19 -2.47
N VAL A 139 -25.56 -21.51 -2.53
CA VAL A 139 -26.45 -21.54 -3.69
C VAL A 139 -25.71 -21.02 -4.93
N LEU A 140 -25.02 -19.89 -4.84
CA LEU A 140 -24.27 -19.31 -5.97
C LEU A 140 -23.20 -20.29 -6.49
N ILE A 141 -22.45 -20.92 -5.59
CA ILE A 141 -21.38 -21.87 -5.91
C ILE A 141 -21.96 -23.13 -6.58
N LEU A 142 -22.99 -23.73 -5.98
CA LEU A 142 -23.65 -24.93 -6.51
C LEU A 142 -24.22 -24.70 -7.91
N PHE A 143 -25.01 -23.65 -8.09
CA PHE A 143 -25.60 -23.32 -9.39
C PHE A 143 -24.54 -22.85 -10.39
N GLY A 144 -23.49 -22.17 -9.93
CA GLY A 144 -22.36 -21.77 -10.77
C GLY A 144 -21.64 -22.97 -11.39
N HIS A 145 -21.31 -23.97 -10.56
CA HIS A 145 -20.66 -25.20 -11.03
C HIS A 145 -21.61 -26.05 -11.89
N LEU A 146 -22.88 -26.17 -11.52
CA LEU A 146 -23.87 -26.87 -12.35
C LEU A 146 -23.97 -26.25 -13.74
N ARG A 147 -24.01 -24.91 -13.83
CA ARG A 147 -24.01 -24.18 -15.10
C ARG A 147 -22.70 -24.38 -15.88
N ASP A 148 -21.56 -24.47 -15.22
CA ASP A 148 -20.28 -24.79 -15.86
C ASP A 148 -20.27 -26.20 -16.46
N ILE A 149 -20.76 -27.19 -15.73
CA ILE A 149 -20.85 -28.59 -16.18
C ILE A 149 -21.76 -28.68 -17.41
N LEU A 150 -22.98 -28.15 -17.30
CA LEU A 150 -23.93 -28.13 -18.41
C LEU A 150 -23.38 -27.32 -19.60
N GLY A 151 -22.73 -26.19 -19.34
CA GLY A 151 -22.10 -25.36 -20.36
C GLY A 151 -20.98 -26.08 -21.11
N LYS A 152 -20.11 -26.80 -20.41
CA LYS A 152 -19.06 -27.62 -21.01
C LYS A 152 -19.63 -28.79 -21.82
N LEU A 153 -20.78 -29.33 -21.43
CA LEU A 153 -21.44 -30.43 -22.13
C LEU A 153 -22.13 -29.95 -23.42
N PHE A 154 -22.99 -28.93 -23.31
CA PHE A 154 -23.90 -28.48 -24.38
C PHE A 154 -23.35 -27.32 -25.21
N LYS A 155 -22.44 -26.50 -24.67
CA LYS A 155 -21.91 -25.28 -25.31
C LYS A 155 -20.38 -25.30 -25.41
N ARG A 156 -19.83 -26.39 -25.94
CA ARG A 156 -18.37 -26.66 -25.98
C ARG A 156 -17.53 -25.49 -26.51
N LYS A 157 -18.00 -24.78 -27.54
CA LYS A 157 -17.27 -23.64 -28.13
C LYS A 157 -17.10 -22.47 -27.16
N GLU A 158 -18.14 -22.13 -26.38
CA GLU A 158 -18.08 -21.02 -25.41
C GLU A 158 -17.12 -21.32 -24.23
N TYR A 159 -16.92 -22.60 -23.91
CA TYR A 159 -16.10 -23.06 -22.78
C TYR A 159 -14.72 -23.60 -23.22
N ALA A 160 -14.32 -23.39 -24.48
CA ALA A 160 -13.05 -23.91 -25.01
C ALA A 160 -11.83 -23.40 -24.23
N HIS A 161 -11.87 -22.16 -23.74
CA HIS A 161 -10.81 -21.52 -22.93
C HIS A 161 -10.55 -22.20 -21.57
N LEU A 162 -11.45 -23.08 -21.11
CA LEU A 162 -11.36 -23.80 -19.83
C LEU A 162 -10.99 -25.27 -20.04
N ARG A 163 -10.71 -25.66 -21.28
CA ARG A 163 -10.39 -27.04 -21.66
C ARG A 163 -9.02 -27.07 -22.31
N THR A 164 -8.39 -28.22 -22.22
CA THR A 164 -7.23 -28.51 -23.06
C THR A 164 -7.67 -28.49 -24.51
N ASN A 165 -7.02 -27.66 -25.32
CA ASN A 165 -7.28 -27.57 -26.74
C ASN A 165 -5.97 -27.84 -27.49
N GLU A 166 -5.99 -28.76 -28.45
CA GLU A 166 -4.82 -29.10 -29.29
C GLU A 166 -3.53 -29.44 -28.50
N GLY A 167 -3.67 -30.04 -27.31
CA GLY A 167 -2.54 -30.38 -26.44
C GLY A 167 -2.02 -29.25 -25.55
N TYR A 168 -2.58 -28.04 -25.67
CA TYR A 168 -2.27 -26.93 -24.77
C TYR A 168 -3.15 -26.96 -23.52
N ALA A 169 -2.54 -26.68 -22.37
CA ALA A 169 -3.26 -26.43 -21.14
C ALA A 169 -4.07 -25.11 -21.25
N PRO A 170 -5.24 -25.01 -20.59
CA PRO A 170 -5.98 -23.75 -20.56
C PRO A 170 -5.14 -22.66 -19.87
N LEU A 171 -5.25 -21.43 -20.38
CA LEU A 171 -4.55 -20.26 -19.82
C LEU A 171 -4.96 -19.92 -18.39
N VAL A 172 -6.16 -20.37 -17.98
CA VAL A 172 -6.73 -20.11 -16.66
C VAL A 172 -7.36 -21.39 -16.13
N SER A 173 -7.13 -21.66 -14.84
CA SER A 173 -7.82 -22.75 -14.15
C SER A 173 -9.32 -22.50 -14.08
N ASP A 174 -10.10 -23.58 -14.14
CA ASP A 174 -11.55 -23.53 -13.97
C ASP A 174 -11.94 -23.01 -12.58
N PHE A 175 -11.19 -23.42 -11.57
CA PHE A 175 -11.38 -23.00 -10.18
C PHE A 175 -11.00 -21.53 -10.00
N ASP A 176 -9.81 -21.13 -10.46
CA ASP A 176 -9.31 -19.76 -10.29
C ASP A 176 -10.18 -18.73 -11.01
N SER A 177 -10.75 -19.11 -12.16
CA SER A 177 -11.63 -18.24 -12.95
C SER A 177 -13.10 -18.26 -12.48
N PHE A 178 -13.48 -19.13 -11.54
CA PHE A 178 -14.87 -19.29 -11.12
C PHE A 178 -15.46 -17.98 -10.59
N TYR A 179 -14.76 -17.34 -9.65
CA TYR A 179 -15.15 -16.06 -9.07
C TYR A 179 -15.45 -15.03 -10.17
N THR A 180 -14.50 -14.89 -11.12
CA THR A 180 -14.63 -13.95 -12.22
C THR A 180 -15.86 -14.27 -13.06
N ARG A 181 -16.02 -15.53 -13.49
CA ARG A 181 -17.08 -15.96 -14.42
C ARG A 181 -18.47 -15.98 -13.81
N ARG A 182 -18.62 -16.31 -12.53
CA ARG A 182 -19.92 -16.58 -11.90
C ARG A 182 -20.38 -15.48 -10.95
N MET A 183 -19.46 -14.72 -10.36
CA MET A 183 -19.80 -13.68 -9.40
C MET A 183 -19.41 -12.30 -9.91
N TYR A 184 -18.11 -12.04 -10.13
CA TYR A 184 -17.61 -10.72 -10.49
C TYR A 184 -18.27 -10.15 -11.73
N MET A 185 -18.39 -10.94 -12.81
CA MET A 185 -19.00 -10.48 -14.05
C MET A 185 -20.42 -9.94 -13.86
N ARG A 186 -21.18 -10.44 -12.89
CA ARG A 186 -22.55 -9.95 -12.62
C ARG A 186 -22.56 -8.63 -11.85
N ILE A 187 -21.58 -8.42 -10.97
CA ILE A 187 -21.52 -7.26 -10.07
C ILE A 187 -20.52 -6.20 -10.52
N ARG A 188 -19.74 -6.46 -11.59
CA ARG A 188 -18.68 -5.55 -12.03
C ARG A 188 -19.19 -4.18 -12.45
N ASP A 189 -20.49 -4.04 -12.72
CA ASP A 189 -21.05 -2.71 -12.95
C ASP A 189 -21.06 -1.84 -11.70
N CYS A 190 -21.24 -2.42 -10.51
CA CYS A 190 -21.21 -1.68 -9.25
C CYS A 190 -19.82 -1.09 -8.95
N TRP A 191 -18.75 -1.77 -9.39
CA TRP A 191 -17.37 -1.44 -9.00
C TRP A 191 -16.55 -0.75 -10.10
N ASN A 192 -16.81 -1.09 -11.36
CA ASN A 192 -15.94 -0.66 -12.47
C ASN A 192 -16.57 0.46 -13.30
N ARG A 193 -17.46 1.28 -12.74
CA ARG A 193 -18.04 2.39 -13.52
C ARG A 193 -16.92 3.35 -13.90
N PRO A 194 -16.78 3.68 -15.20
CA PRO A 194 -15.74 4.58 -15.61
C PRO A 194 -16.03 5.97 -15.02
N ILE A 195 -15.01 6.57 -14.43
CA ILE A 195 -15.07 7.93 -13.90
C ILE A 195 -14.16 8.84 -14.72
N THR A 196 -14.49 10.13 -14.75
CA THR A 196 -13.69 11.18 -15.39
C THR A 196 -13.63 12.41 -14.50
N GLY A 197 -12.72 13.32 -14.83
CA GLY A 197 -12.49 14.57 -14.11
C GLY A 197 -11.45 14.45 -13.00
N VAL A 198 -11.37 15.52 -12.22
CA VAL A 198 -10.39 15.70 -11.13
C VAL A 198 -10.91 14.97 -9.88
N PRO A 199 -10.05 14.27 -9.11
CA PRO A 199 -10.44 13.56 -7.90
C PRO A 199 -10.78 14.52 -6.74
N THR A 200 -11.90 15.22 -6.86
CA THR A 200 -12.42 16.17 -5.87
C THR A 200 -13.49 15.51 -4.98
N ARG A 201 -14.16 16.31 -4.16
CA ARG A 201 -15.37 15.92 -3.40
C ARG A 201 -16.48 15.33 -4.27
N LYS A 202 -16.49 15.65 -5.56
CA LYS A 202 -17.43 15.14 -6.56
C LYS A 202 -16.66 14.45 -7.67
N THR A 203 -17.26 13.43 -8.26
CA THR A 203 -16.72 12.70 -9.42
C THR A 203 -17.79 12.51 -10.48
N SER A 204 -17.37 12.54 -11.74
CA SER A 204 -18.23 12.34 -12.90
C SER A 204 -18.20 10.88 -13.31
N VAL A 205 -19.31 10.16 -13.12
CA VAL A 205 -19.48 8.79 -13.55
C VAL A 205 -20.01 8.77 -14.98
N LEU A 206 -19.30 8.11 -15.87
CA LEU A 206 -19.73 7.87 -17.24
C LEU A 206 -20.75 6.74 -17.24
N GLU A 207 -21.98 7.06 -17.63
CA GLU A 207 -23.04 6.06 -17.64
C GLU A 207 -22.82 5.06 -18.80
N ARG A 208 -23.05 3.79 -18.49
CA ARG A 208 -22.97 2.70 -19.45
C ARG A 208 -24.14 1.75 -19.26
N GLU A 209 -24.50 1.10 -20.35
CA GLU A 209 -25.52 0.07 -20.36
C GLU A 209 -24.91 -1.27 -20.80
N THR A 210 -25.55 -2.35 -20.39
CA THR A 210 -25.26 -3.72 -20.84
C THR A 210 -26.55 -4.39 -21.29
N LYS A 211 -26.46 -5.29 -22.27
CA LYS A 211 -27.58 -6.14 -22.72
C LYS A 211 -27.27 -7.62 -22.60
N ASP A 212 -26.11 -7.96 -22.03
CA ASP A 212 -25.55 -9.30 -22.02
C ASP A 212 -25.02 -9.70 -20.63
N PHE A 213 -25.74 -9.27 -19.60
CA PHE A 213 -25.44 -9.54 -18.18
C PHE A 213 -24.06 -9.04 -17.78
N ASN A 214 -23.79 -7.77 -18.05
CA ASN A 214 -22.52 -7.13 -17.76
C ASN A 214 -21.37 -7.86 -18.48
N ARG A 215 -21.54 -8.44 -19.67
CA ARG A 215 -20.42 -9.06 -20.41
C ARG A 215 -19.71 -8.05 -21.31
N THR A 216 -20.48 -7.17 -21.92
CA THR A 216 -20.01 -5.99 -22.64
C THR A 216 -20.76 -4.77 -22.12
N PHE A 217 -20.16 -3.60 -22.32
CA PHE A 217 -20.74 -2.32 -21.95
C PHE A 217 -20.66 -1.35 -23.13
N ARG A 218 -21.72 -0.56 -23.29
CA ARG A 218 -21.77 0.58 -24.20
C ARG A 218 -21.95 1.85 -23.39
N LEU A 219 -21.07 2.84 -23.59
CA LEU A 219 -21.25 4.16 -23.00
C LEU A 219 -22.50 4.80 -23.60
N THR A 220 -23.35 5.40 -22.76
CA THR A 220 -24.58 6.07 -23.22
C THR A 220 -24.30 7.50 -23.71
N GLY A 221 -23.11 8.04 -23.40
CA GLY A 221 -22.76 9.45 -23.61
C GLY A 221 -23.24 10.37 -22.48
N ARG A 222 -24.08 9.89 -21.56
CA ARG A 222 -24.52 10.66 -20.40
C ARG A 222 -23.47 10.59 -19.29
N VAL A 223 -23.35 11.69 -18.55
CA VAL A 223 -22.44 11.84 -17.43
C VAL A 223 -23.24 12.21 -16.19
N GLN A 224 -23.04 11.47 -15.11
CA GLN A 224 -23.70 11.73 -13.83
C GLN A 224 -22.67 12.24 -12.82
N GLU A 225 -22.95 13.40 -12.22
CA GLU A 225 -22.15 13.89 -11.09
C GLU A 225 -22.57 13.17 -9.80
N THR A 226 -21.59 12.69 -9.03
CA THR A 226 -21.81 11.96 -7.77
C THR A 226 -20.83 12.43 -6.70
N MET A 227 -21.15 12.19 -5.43
CA MET A 227 -20.23 12.42 -4.32
C MET A 227 -19.15 11.34 -4.30
N ASN A 228 -17.90 11.75 -4.05
CA ASN A 228 -16.76 10.85 -4.05
C ASN A 228 -16.40 10.43 -2.62
N PHE A 229 -16.77 9.21 -2.25
CA PHE A 229 -16.43 8.58 -0.95
C PHE A 229 -15.34 7.50 -1.05
N ALA A 230 -14.74 7.32 -2.24
CA ALA A 230 -13.83 6.20 -2.52
C ALA A 230 -12.40 6.63 -2.88
N SER A 231 -12.12 7.94 -2.89
CA SER A 231 -10.77 8.45 -3.15
C SER A 231 -9.94 8.53 -1.88
N TYR A 232 -8.68 8.13 -1.98
CA TYR A 232 -7.68 8.36 -0.93
C TYR A 232 -7.03 9.76 -0.97
N ASN A 233 -7.58 10.70 -1.75
CA ASN A 233 -7.18 12.10 -1.74
C ASN A 233 -7.68 12.80 -0.46
N TYR A 234 -7.25 12.29 0.71
CA TYR A 234 -7.80 12.63 2.03
C TYR A 234 -7.79 14.13 2.32
N LEU A 235 -6.70 14.82 1.98
CA LEU A 235 -6.55 16.26 2.18
C LEU A 235 -6.91 17.08 0.95
N GLY A 236 -7.26 16.45 -0.18
CA GLY A 236 -7.74 17.17 -1.35
C GLY A 236 -6.67 17.96 -2.12
N PHE A 237 -5.40 17.52 -2.12
CA PHE A 237 -4.31 18.21 -2.83
C PHE A 237 -4.18 17.86 -4.31
N ALA A 238 -4.83 16.78 -4.79
CA ALA A 238 -4.84 16.39 -6.21
C ALA A 238 -5.85 17.22 -7.04
N GLN A 239 -5.83 18.54 -6.91
CA GLN A 239 -6.67 19.49 -7.65
C GLN A 239 -5.99 19.93 -8.95
N SER A 240 -6.79 20.35 -9.95
CA SER A 240 -6.27 20.89 -11.22
C SER A 240 -5.92 22.37 -11.18
N SER A 241 -6.09 23.03 -10.04
CA SER A 241 -5.82 24.45 -9.82
C SER A 241 -5.43 24.69 -8.35
N GLY A 242 -4.87 25.86 -8.08
CA GLY A 242 -4.40 26.23 -6.75
C GLY A 242 -2.91 25.97 -6.54
N PRO A 243 -2.40 26.19 -5.31
CA PRO A 243 -0.96 26.35 -5.06
C PRO A 243 -0.11 25.16 -5.52
N CYS A 244 -0.62 23.93 -5.38
CA CYS A 244 0.09 22.74 -5.85
C CYS A 244 0.19 22.68 -7.37
N ALA A 245 -0.91 22.90 -8.09
CA ALA A 245 -0.93 22.84 -9.56
C ALA A 245 -0.08 23.96 -10.18
N GLU A 246 -0.19 25.17 -9.65
CA GLU A 246 0.58 26.35 -10.10
C GLU A 246 2.09 26.14 -9.88
N ALA A 247 2.50 25.67 -8.70
CA ALA A 247 3.90 25.39 -8.41
C ALA A 247 4.47 24.28 -9.31
N VAL A 248 3.66 23.27 -9.65
CA VAL A 248 4.04 22.21 -10.59
C VAL A 248 4.25 22.75 -11.99
N GLU A 249 3.34 23.59 -12.49
CA GLU A 249 3.47 24.23 -13.80
C GLU A 249 4.76 25.06 -13.89
N GLU A 250 5.03 25.89 -12.86
CA GLU A 250 6.25 26.67 -12.77
C GLU A 250 7.50 25.77 -12.74
N ALA A 251 7.50 24.71 -11.93
CA ALA A 251 8.63 23.79 -11.86
C ALA A 251 8.91 23.10 -13.20
N VAL A 252 7.88 22.72 -13.95
CA VAL A 252 8.03 22.12 -15.28
C VAL A 252 8.69 23.09 -16.26
N GLN A 253 8.30 24.37 -16.23
CA GLN A 253 8.89 25.40 -17.10
C GLN A 253 10.39 25.59 -16.84
N HIS A 254 10.82 25.48 -15.58
CA HIS A 254 12.22 25.73 -15.20
C HIS A 254 13.11 24.49 -15.16
N CYS A 255 12.56 23.33 -14.78
CA CYS A 255 13.33 22.12 -14.48
C CYS A 255 13.04 20.96 -15.45
N GLY A 256 12.09 21.12 -16.37
CA GLY A 256 11.63 20.04 -17.24
C GLY A 256 10.83 18.97 -16.48
N ILE A 257 10.65 17.81 -17.12
CA ILE A 257 9.72 16.76 -16.64
C ILE A 257 10.45 15.65 -15.87
N SER A 258 11.64 15.25 -16.33
CA SER A 258 12.38 14.10 -15.80
C SER A 258 13.89 14.25 -16.04
N THR A 259 14.69 13.57 -15.23
CA THR A 259 16.16 13.51 -15.37
C THR A 259 16.63 12.34 -16.25
N GLY A 260 15.76 11.35 -16.54
CA GLY A 260 16.05 10.28 -17.51
C GLY A 260 17.12 9.26 -17.09
N SER A 261 17.46 9.16 -15.81
CA SER A 261 18.46 8.23 -15.26
C SER A 261 18.08 7.82 -13.83
N ALA A 262 18.70 6.77 -13.27
CA ALA A 262 18.48 6.34 -11.89
C ALA A 262 19.16 7.28 -10.87
N ARG A 263 18.74 7.24 -9.60
CA ARG A 263 19.28 8.13 -8.55
C ARG A 263 20.77 7.97 -8.30
N LEU A 264 21.29 6.74 -8.40
CA LEU A 264 22.70 6.41 -8.17
C LEU A 264 23.63 6.89 -9.28
N GLU A 265 23.08 7.19 -10.46
CA GLU A 265 23.81 7.69 -11.62
C GLU A 265 23.59 9.20 -11.78
N GLY A 266 23.04 9.65 -12.91
CA GLY A 266 22.78 11.06 -13.21
C GLY A 266 21.37 11.54 -12.86
N GLY A 267 20.54 10.70 -12.24
CA GLY A 267 19.11 10.99 -12.06
C GLY A 267 18.77 11.93 -10.90
N THR A 268 19.71 12.21 -9.99
CA THR A 268 19.43 13.00 -8.79
C THR A 268 19.46 14.50 -9.07
N SER A 269 18.32 15.18 -8.92
CA SER A 269 18.24 16.65 -8.93
C SER A 269 18.18 17.23 -7.51
N LEU A 270 18.48 18.53 -7.38
CA LEU A 270 18.35 19.26 -6.11
C LEU A 270 16.94 19.15 -5.51
N MET A 271 15.90 19.11 -6.35
CA MET A 271 14.51 18.99 -5.89
C MET A 271 14.26 17.67 -5.16
N HIS A 272 14.88 16.57 -5.61
CA HIS A 272 14.78 15.27 -4.93
C HIS A 272 15.38 15.35 -3.53
N VAL A 273 16.59 15.92 -3.41
CA VAL A 273 17.30 16.05 -2.13
C VAL A 273 16.54 16.95 -1.16
N GLN A 274 15.97 18.05 -1.66
CA GLN A 274 15.13 18.95 -0.86
C GLN A 274 13.85 18.26 -0.38
N LEU A 275 13.20 17.47 -1.23
CA LEU A 275 12.03 16.71 -0.83
C LEU A 275 12.36 15.65 0.23
N GLU A 276 13.46 14.90 0.06
CA GLU A 276 13.93 13.92 1.05
C GLU A 276 14.15 14.55 2.42
N LYS A 277 14.82 15.70 2.48
CA LYS A 277 15.01 16.47 3.73
C LYS A 277 13.70 16.92 4.35
N LYS A 278 12.78 17.46 3.54
CA LYS A 278 11.47 17.91 4.02
C LYS A 278 10.63 16.75 4.57
N VAL A 279 10.67 15.59 3.91
CA VAL A 279 10.01 14.36 4.39
C VAL A 279 10.60 13.93 5.74
N ALA A 280 11.93 13.88 5.85
CA ALA A 280 12.61 13.51 7.10
C ALA A 280 12.21 14.45 8.25
N GLN A 281 12.16 15.76 7.99
CA GLN A 281 11.70 16.76 8.95
C GLN A 281 10.23 16.54 9.36
N PHE A 282 9.34 16.33 8.38
CA PHE A 282 7.91 16.13 8.63
C PHE A 282 7.62 14.88 9.49
N VAL A 283 8.34 13.79 9.26
CA VAL A 283 8.12 12.53 10.01
C VAL A 283 9.01 12.39 11.24
N GLY A 284 9.83 13.41 11.56
CA GLY A 284 10.70 13.42 12.73
C GLY A 284 11.85 12.40 12.68
N LYS A 285 12.47 12.21 11.51
CA LYS A 285 13.61 11.30 11.27
C LYS A 285 14.85 12.04 10.77
N GLU A 286 16.00 11.38 10.90
CA GLU A 286 17.28 11.97 10.53
C GLU A 286 17.42 12.17 9.02
N ASP A 287 16.94 11.20 8.22
CA ASP A 287 17.05 11.23 6.77
C ASP A 287 15.88 10.45 6.14
N ALA A 288 15.69 10.62 4.84
CA ALA A 288 14.71 9.87 4.06
C ALA A 288 15.20 9.59 2.63
N ILE A 289 14.60 8.57 2.02
CA ILE A 289 14.69 8.34 0.58
C ILE A 289 13.28 8.35 -0.02
N ILE A 290 13.17 8.84 -1.25
CA ILE A 290 11.93 8.80 -2.03
C ILE A 290 12.01 7.74 -3.14
N VAL A 291 10.85 7.16 -3.45
CA VAL A 291 10.67 6.07 -4.40
C VAL A 291 9.55 6.44 -5.37
N SER A 292 9.75 6.26 -6.67
CA SER A 292 8.80 6.71 -7.72
C SER A 292 7.43 6.02 -7.65
N MET A 293 7.37 4.78 -7.14
CA MET A 293 6.15 3.97 -7.06
C MET A 293 5.83 3.57 -5.61
N GLY A 294 4.58 3.80 -5.20
CA GLY A 294 4.11 3.50 -3.84
C GLY A 294 4.22 2.01 -3.47
N PHE A 295 3.78 1.10 -4.35
CA PHE A 295 3.92 -0.35 -4.12
C PHE A 295 5.41 -0.76 -4.02
N ALA A 296 6.26 -0.20 -4.90
CA ALA A 296 7.70 -0.46 -4.92
C ALA A 296 8.38 -0.04 -3.62
N THR A 297 7.85 0.95 -2.92
CA THR A 297 8.42 1.48 -1.67
C THR A 297 8.59 0.37 -0.64
N ASN A 298 7.59 -0.49 -0.42
CA ASN A 298 7.75 -1.67 0.45
C ASN A 298 8.51 -2.80 -0.25
N SER A 299 8.12 -3.13 -1.49
CA SER A 299 8.60 -4.35 -2.13
C SER A 299 10.09 -4.35 -2.47
N SER A 300 10.70 -3.17 -2.64
CA SER A 300 12.14 -3.03 -2.87
C SER A 300 12.94 -2.71 -1.60
N THR A 301 12.31 -2.10 -0.59
CA THR A 301 12.99 -1.72 0.66
C THR A 301 13.18 -2.91 1.60
N ILE A 302 12.13 -3.71 1.83
CA ILE A 302 12.20 -4.87 2.72
C ILE A 302 13.37 -5.81 2.34
N PRO A 303 13.57 -6.23 1.08
CA PRO A 303 14.71 -7.08 0.70
C PRO A 303 16.08 -6.38 0.81
N ALA A 304 16.13 -5.04 0.90
CA ALA A 304 17.38 -4.32 1.14
C ALA A 304 17.76 -4.26 2.64
N LEU A 305 16.78 -4.41 3.55
CA LEU A 305 16.98 -4.32 5.00
C LEU A 305 17.32 -5.67 5.65
N VAL A 306 16.64 -6.73 5.21
CA VAL A 306 16.68 -8.07 5.77
C VAL A 306 16.88 -9.12 4.68
N GLY A 307 17.38 -10.29 5.09
CA GLY A 307 17.55 -11.41 4.17
C GLY A 307 17.71 -12.73 4.90
N LYS A 308 18.47 -13.68 4.33
CA LYS A 308 18.74 -14.99 4.95
C LYS A 308 19.20 -14.81 6.41
N ASN A 309 18.75 -15.72 7.28
CA ASN A 309 19.04 -15.75 8.72
C ASN A 309 18.41 -14.59 9.52
N CYS A 310 17.55 -13.77 8.90
CA CYS A 310 16.68 -12.82 9.57
C CYS A 310 15.26 -13.38 9.67
N LEU A 311 14.47 -12.81 10.58
CA LEU A 311 13.05 -13.10 10.76
C LEU A 311 12.22 -11.84 10.49
N ILE A 312 11.19 -11.97 9.67
CA ILE A 312 10.10 -11.01 9.53
C ILE A 312 8.90 -11.55 10.30
N ILE A 313 8.32 -10.74 11.17
CA ILE A 313 7.03 -10.99 11.81
C ILE A 313 6.04 -9.99 11.21
N SER A 314 5.08 -10.49 10.45
CA SER A 314 4.10 -9.68 9.72
C SER A 314 2.74 -9.77 10.40
N ASP A 315 2.04 -8.65 10.51
CA ASP A 315 0.60 -8.68 10.77
C ASP A 315 -0.11 -9.46 9.65
N GLU A 316 -1.17 -10.19 9.99
CA GLU A 316 -1.91 -11.03 9.04
C GLU A 316 -2.62 -10.25 7.94
N LEU A 317 -2.95 -8.98 8.18
CA LEU A 317 -3.65 -8.10 7.22
C LEU A 317 -2.71 -7.11 6.51
N ASN A 318 -1.40 -7.25 6.70
CA ASN A 318 -0.42 -6.39 6.02
C ASN A 318 -0.61 -6.39 4.50
N HIS A 319 -0.45 -5.20 3.93
CA HIS A 319 -0.66 -4.92 2.53
C HIS A 319 0.20 -5.81 1.62
N SER A 320 -0.34 -6.13 0.44
CA SER A 320 0.30 -7.00 -0.55
C SER A 320 1.73 -6.60 -0.93
N SER A 321 2.07 -5.31 -0.89
CA SER A 321 3.43 -4.83 -1.14
C SER A 321 4.44 -5.24 -0.06
N ILE A 322 4.01 -5.29 1.21
CA ILE A 322 4.79 -5.82 2.33
C ILE A 322 4.99 -7.32 2.15
N VAL A 323 3.91 -8.06 1.87
CA VAL A 323 3.96 -9.51 1.66
C VAL A 323 4.92 -9.86 0.52
N PHE A 324 4.86 -9.11 -0.59
CA PHE A 324 5.73 -9.31 -1.73
C PHE A 324 7.20 -9.01 -1.40
N GLY A 325 7.48 -7.87 -0.75
CA GLY A 325 8.83 -7.51 -0.30
C GLY A 325 9.42 -8.51 0.69
N ALA A 326 8.61 -8.98 1.66
CA ALA A 326 9.01 -9.99 2.62
C ALA A 326 9.40 -11.30 1.93
N ARG A 327 8.60 -11.77 0.98
CA ARG A 327 8.91 -12.98 0.18
C ARG A 327 10.19 -12.81 -0.64
N LEU A 328 10.40 -11.65 -1.25
CA LEU A 328 11.61 -11.36 -2.04
C LEU A 328 12.89 -11.31 -1.19
N SER A 329 12.79 -10.96 0.10
CA SER A 329 13.97 -10.86 0.99
C SER A 329 14.69 -12.19 1.22
N GLY A 330 13.97 -13.32 1.12
CA GLY A 330 14.50 -14.63 1.52
C GLY A 330 14.73 -14.78 3.03
N ALA A 331 14.21 -13.86 3.85
CA ALA A 331 14.12 -14.02 5.30
C ALA A 331 13.09 -15.11 5.68
N SER A 332 13.18 -15.64 6.90
CA SER A 332 12.07 -16.41 7.45
C SER A 332 10.91 -15.49 7.78
N ILE A 333 9.68 -15.95 7.54
CA ILE A 333 8.47 -15.14 7.74
C ILE A 333 7.56 -15.88 8.72
N ARG A 334 7.10 -15.18 9.75
CA ARG A 334 6.02 -15.60 10.64
C ARG A 334 4.91 -14.55 10.63
N VAL A 335 3.69 -14.99 10.85
CA VAL A 335 2.51 -14.13 10.87
C VAL A 335 1.91 -14.17 12.27
N PHE A 336 1.45 -13.03 12.77
CA PHE A 336 0.65 -12.94 14.00
C PHE A 336 -0.73 -12.39 13.66
N LYS A 337 -1.72 -12.72 14.50
CA LYS A 337 -3.11 -12.27 14.34
C LYS A 337 -3.21 -10.76 14.35
N HIS A 338 -4.14 -10.24 13.55
CA HIS A 338 -4.28 -8.81 13.28
C HIS A 338 -4.38 -7.99 14.56
N ASN A 339 -3.48 -7.02 14.71
CA ASN A 339 -3.39 -6.10 15.84
C ASN A 339 -3.41 -6.79 17.23
N ASN A 340 -3.08 -8.09 17.31
CA ASN A 340 -3.19 -8.88 18.53
C ASN A 340 -1.83 -8.99 19.25
N MET A 341 -1.63 -8.10 20.22
CA MET A 341 -0.36 -8.01 20.96
C MET A 341 -0.07 -9.24 21.84
N LYS A 342 -1.10 -9.99 22.27
CA LYS A 342 -0.92 -11.24 23.03
C LYS A 342 -0.37 -12.36 22.13
N ASP A 343 -0.89 -12.46 20.92
CA ASP A 343 -0.41 -13.40 19.90
C ASP A 343 1.02 -13.05 19.47
N LEU A 344 1.28 -11.76 19.19
CA LEU A 344 2.64 -11.27 18.88
C LEU A 344 3.64 -11.59 19.99
N ARG A 345 3.29 -11.36 21.25
CA ARG A 345 4.15 -11.68 22.41
C ARG A 345 4.46 -13.16 22.50
N SER A 346 3.45 -14.01 22.30
CA SER A 346 3.60 -15.47 22.34
C SER A 346 4.53 -15.94 21.20
N LEU A 347 4.32 -15.41 20.00
CA LEU A 347 5.16 -15.68 18.84
C LEU A 347 6.62 -15.22 19.07
N LEU A 348 6.82 -14.01 19.62
CA LEU A 348 8.16 -13.48 19.92
C LEU A 348 8.91 -14.39 20.90
N ARG A 349 8.25 -14.87 21.98
CA ARG A 349 8.84 -15.82 22.92
C ARG A 349 9.24 -17.14 22.25
N GLU A 350 8.37 -17.67 21.40
CA GLU A 350 8.63 -18.89 20.64
C GLU A 350 9.84 -18.73 19.72
N VAL A 351 9.83 -17.74 18.83
CA VAL A 351 10.86 -17.59 17.79
C VAL A 351 12.21 -17.16 18.34
N ILE A 352 12.25 -16.42 19.45
CA ILE A 352 13.50 -16.03 20.12
C ILE A 352 14.09 -17.22 20.87
N SER A 353 13.28 -18.01 21.58
CA SER A 353 13.76 -19.18 22.30
C SER A 353 14.23 -20.30 21.37
N GLN A 354 13.55 -20.52 20.26
CA GLN A 354 13.88 -21.57 19.28
C GLN A 354 15.01 -21.15 18.32
N GLY A 355 15.19 -19.85 18.09
CA GLY A 355 16.13 -19.33 17.10
C GLY A 355 15.77 -19.70 15.66
N GLN A 356 16.78 -19.72 14.79
CA GLN A 356 16.67 -20.03 13.37
C GLN A 356 16.27 -21.51 13.14
N PRO A 357 15.36 -21.81 12.20
CA PRO A 357 14.98 -23.18 11.87
C PRO A 357 16.20 -24.06 11.57
N ARG A 358 16.16 -25.31 12.05
CA ARG A 358 17.20 -26.36 11.92
C ARG A 358 18.51 -26.09 12.66
N THR A 359 18.95 -24.84 12.76
CA THR A 359 20.24 -24.50 13.35
C THR A 359 20.13 -24.05 14.80
N HIS A 360 18.95 -23.62 15.25
CA HIS A 360 18.67 -23.04 16.56
C HIS A 360 19.56 -21.84 16.93
N ARG A 361 20.24 -21.24 15.94
CA ARG A 361 21.09 -20.07 16.14
C ARG A 361 20.24 -18.83 16.35
N PRO A 362 20.69 -17.85 17.14
CA PRO A 362 19.99 -16.57 17.27
C PRO A 362 19.77 -15.90 15.91
N TRP A 363 18.63 -15.23 15.74
CA TRP A 363 18.33 -14.47 14.53
C TRP A 363 19.31 -13.30 14.36
N LYS A 364 19.74 -13.03 13.12
CA LYS A 364 20.59 -11.86 12.84
C LYS A 364 19.83 -10.55 13.08
N LYS A 365 18.57 -10.52 12.66
CA LYS A 365 17.61 -9.43 12.88
C LYS A 365 16.21 -10.01 12.99
N ILE A 366 15.39 -9.42 13.86
CA ILE A 366 13.94 -9.63 13.90
C ILE A 366 13.30 -8.31 13.52
N LEU A 367 12.52 -8.30 12.44
CA LEU A 367 11.79 -7.14 11.94
C LEU A 367 10.29 -7.40 12.07
N VAL A 368 9.61 -6.62 12.91
CA VAL A 368 8.15 -6.62 13.02
C VAL A 368 7.61 -5.55 12.08
N ILE A 369 6.68 -5.90 11.22
CA ILE A 369 6.09 -5.01 10.22
C ILE A 369 4.57 -4.90 10.45
N VAL A 370 4.07 -3.68 10.56
CA VAL A 370 2.65 -3.34 10.75
C VAL A 370 2.25 -2.15 9.89
N GLU A 371 0.96 -1.96 9.65
CA GLU A 371 0.40 -0.71 9.09
C GLU A 371 -0.05 0.22 10.23
N GLY A 372 0.12 1.53 10.06
CA GLY A 372 -0.38 2.53 11.00
C GLY A 372 -1.91 2.61 11.02
N LEU A 373 -2.50 2.64 9.82
CA LEU A 373 -3.94 2.55 9.56
C LEU A 373 -4.14 1.50 8.46
N TYR A 374 -4.91 0.45 8.76
CA TYR A 374 -5.11 -0.66 7.82
C TYR A 374 -6.14 -0.28 6.76
N SER A 375 -5.74 -0.43 5.50
CA SER A 375 -6.42 0.13 4.33
C SER A 375 -7.87 -0.32 4.10
N MET A 376 -8.20 -1.56 4.46
CA MET A 376 -9.51 -2.17 4.18
C MET A 376 -10.38 -2.23 5.44
N GLU A 377 -9.75 -2.41 6.60
CA GLU A 377 -10.41 -2.61 7.87
C GLU A 377 -10.69 -1.30 8.59
N GLY A 378 -9.90 -0.26 8.32
CA GLY A 378 -9.97 1.00 9.06
C GLY A 378 -9.54 0.87 10.51
N SER A 379 -8.87 -0.21 10.89
CA SER A 379 -8.26 -0.38 12.21
C SER A 379 -6.95 0.39 12.31
N ILE A 380 -6.64 0.87 13.51
CA ILE A 380 -5.42 1.60 13.84
C ILE A 380 -4.56 0.68 14.71
N VAL A 381 -3.27 0.55 14.39
CA VAL A 381 -2.38 -0.31 15.17
C VAL A 381 -2.26 0.16 16.62
N ASN A 382 -2.26 -0.78 17.56
CA ASN A 382 -1.96 -0.51 18.96
C ASN A 382 -0.45 -0.24 19.15
N LEU A 383 -0.01 0.93 18.66
CA LEU A 383 1.38 1.37 18.73
C LEU A 383 1.92 1.44 20.17
N PRO A 384 1.16 1.91 21.19
CA PRO A 384 1.67 1.96 22.57
C PRO A 384 2.12 0.59 23.09
N GLU A 385 1.31 -0.45 22.90
CA GLU A 385 1.67 -1.81 23.35
C GLU A 385 2.77 -2.43 22.48
N LEU A 386 2.77 -2.16 21.18
CA LEU A 386 3.81 -2.61 20.27
C LEU A 386 5.19 -2.07 20.66
N ILE A 387 5.29 -0.81 21.08
CA ILE A 387 6.53 -0.21 21.58
C ILE A 387 6.98 -0.85 22.89
N LYS A 388 6.05 -1.22 23.78
CA LYS A 388 6.43 -1.97 25.00
C LYS A 388 7.05 -3.32 24.63
N LEU A 389 6.43 -4.06 23.72
CA LEU A 389 6.98 -5.34 23.24
C LEU A 389 8.34 -5.13 22.54
N LYS A 390 8.50 -4.05 21.77
CA LYS A 390 9.79 -3.69 21.17
C LYS A 390 10.87 -3.50 22.24
N ARG A 391 10.56 -2.80 23.33
CA ARG A 391 11.49 -2.57 24.45
C ARG A 391 11.84 -3.87 25.19
N GLU A 392 10.89 -4.79 25.35
CA GLU A 392 11.07 -6.09 26.00
C GLU A 392 11.89 -7.07 25.15
N PHE A 393 11.54 -7.22 23.86
CA PHE A 393 12.11 -8.24 22.97
C PHE A 393 13.20 -7.73 22.02
N LYS A 394 13.47 -6.41 22.00
CA LYS A 394 14.54 -5.75 21.24
C LYS A 394 14.51 -6.01 19.73
N PHE A 395 13.32 -6.06 19.12
CA PHE A 395 13.16 -6.17 17.66
C PHE A 395 13.21 -4.80 16.96
N TYR A 396 13.36 -4.81 15.64
CA TYR A 396 13.17 -3.64 14.77
C TYR A 396 11.70 -3.54 14.34
N LEU A 397 11.17 -2.33 14.28
CA LEU A 397 9.80 -1.98 13.97
C LEU A 397 9.76 -1.15 12.68
N TYR A 398 9.01 -1.68 11.72
CA TYR A 398 8.68 -1.02 10.47
C TYR A 398 7.19 -0.69 10.48
N VAL A 399 6.84 0.58 10.39
CA VAL A 399 5.45 1.03 10.33
C VAL A 399 5.19 1.60 8.94
N ASP A 400 4.23 1.01 8.25
CA ASP A 400 3.67 1.52 6.99
C ASP A 400 2.58 2.55 7.32
N GLU A 401 2.91 3.83 7.16
CA GLU A 401 2.03 4.97 7.39
C GLU A 401 1.22 5.35 6.15
N ALA A 402 1.10 4.49 5.13
CA ALA A 402 0.54 4.88 3.85
C ALA A 402 -0.90 5.41 3.92
N HIS A 403 -1.72 4.95 4.85
CA HIS A 403 -3.07 5.47 5.08
C HIS A 403 -3.19 6.45 6.25
N SER A 404 -2.24 6.44 7.18
CA SER A 404 -2.27 7.26 8.38
C SER A 404 -1.56 8.60 8.20
N ILE A 405 -0.46 8.67 7.43
CA ILE A 405 0.25 9.93 7.21
C ILE A 405 -0.65 10.96 6.52
N GLY A 406 -0.73 12.17 7.08
CA GLY A 406 -1.65 13.23 6.69
C GLY A 406 -3.12 12.99 7.04
N ALA A 407 -3.48 11.80 7.53
CA ALA A 407 -4.88 11.43 7.76
C ALA A 407 -5.21 11.19 9.25
N LEU A 408 -4.19 10.83 10.05
CA LEU A 408 -4.27 10.67 11.50
C LEU A 408 -3.32 11.65 12.21
N GLY A 409 -3.68 11.97 13.46
CA GLY A 409 -2.95 12.91 14.30
C GLY A 409 -3.38 14.36 14.09
N GLU A 410 -3.15 15.20 15.10
CA GLU A 410 -3.56 16.62 15.07
C GLU A 410 -2.78 17.42 14.02
N ASN A 411 -1.58 16.98 13.67
CA ASN A 411 -0.68 17.59 12.71
C ASN A 411 -0.56 16.77 11.41
N GLY A 412 -1.34 15.70 11.26
CA GLY A 412 -1.22 14.78 10.13
C GLY A 412 0.08 13.97 10.16
N GLY A 413 0.73 13.81 11.32
CA GLY A 413 1.99 13.10 11.46
C GLY A 413 1.87 11.57 11.46
N GLY A 414 0.67 11.02 11.22
CA GLY A 414 0.44 9.57 11.17
C GLY A 414 0.13 8.98 12.54
N VAL A 415 0.38 7.67 12.70
CA VAL A 415 -0.02 6.95 13.91
C VAL A 415 0.82 7.35 15.13
N CYS A 416 2.06 7.80 14.93
CA CYS A 416 2.87 8.37 16.00
C CYS A 416 2.23 9.66 16.57
N ASP A 417 1.82 10.58 15.69
CA ASP A 417 1.13 11.82 16.07
C ASP A 417 -0.24 11.54 16.69
N PHE A 418 -0.98 10.54 16.17
CA PHE A 418 -2.25 10.09 16.73
C PHE A 418 -2.16 9.70 18.21
N TYR A 419 -1.11 8.99 18.61
CA TYR A 419 -0.89 8.59 20.00
C TYR A 419 -0.02 9.56 20.82
N GLY A 420 0.48 10.65 20.22
CA GLY A 420 1.44 11.55 20.87
C GLY A 420 2.79 10.88 21.19
N ILE A 421 3.17 9.88 20.41
CA ILE A 421 4.39 9.07 20.60
C ILE A 421 5.51 9.62 19.71
N SER A 422 6.71 9.77 20.26
CA SER A 422 7.87 10.19 19.48
C SER A 422 8.18 9.20 18.33
N PRO A 423 8.31 9.68 17.08
CA PRO A 423 8.74 8.87 15.93
C PRO A 423 10.07 8.13 16.14
N ARG A 424 10.90 8.58 17.09
CA ARG A 424 12.16 7.93 17.47
C ARG A 424 12.01 6.49 17.97
N HIS A 425 10.83 6.10 18.45
CA HIS A 425 10.58 4.73 18.91
C HIS A 425 10.26 3.74 17.80
N VAL A 426 10.02 4.21 16.57
CA VAL A 426 9.82 3.39 15.36
C VAL A 426 11.11 3.42 14.56
N ASP A 427 11.70 2.30 14.15
CA ASP A 427 13.01 2.37 13.45
C ASP A 427 12.86 2.84 12.00
N ILE A 428 11.76 2.44 11.35
CA ILE A 428 11.52 2.72 9.92
C ILE A 428 10.06 3.16 9.75
N LEU A 429 9.89 4.38 9.24
CA LEU A 429 8.61 4.93 8.81
C LEU A 429 8.56 4.89 7.29
N MET A 430 7.62 4.12 6.77
CA MET A 430 7.30 4.11 5.35
C MET A 430 6.03 4.92 5.13
N GLY A 431 5.92 5.64 4.02
CA GLY A 431 4.66 6.25 3.62
C GLY A 431 4.51 6.34 2.11
N THR A 432 3.31 6.72 1.67
CA THR A 432 2.99 6.94 0.25
C THR A 432 2.63 8.39 -0.01
N PHE A 433 2.99 8.89 -1.18
CA PHE A 433 2.55 10.18 -1.69
C PHE A 433 1.25 10.11 -2.49
N THR A 434 0.75 8.90 -2.76
CA THR A 434 -0.44 8.66 -3.61
C THR A 434 -1.77 9.00 -2.96
N LYS A 435 -1.78 9.39 -1.68
CA LYS A 435 -3.01 9.56 -0.88
C LYS A 435 -3.14 10.99 -0.37
N SER A 436 -2.81 11.23 0.89
CA SER A 436 -2.95 12.54 1.55
C SER A 436 -2.24 13.66 0.81
N PHE A 437 -1.15 13.38 0.10
CA PHE A 437 -0.35 14.37 -0.65
C PHE A 437 -0.81 14.58 -2.11
N GLY A 438 -1.75 13.76 -2.60
CA GLY A 438 -2.33 13.91 -3.93
C GLY A 438 -1.35 13.75 -5.10
N ALA A 439 -0.33 12.90 -4.97
CA ALA A 439 0.75 12.75 -5.93
C ALA A 439 1.01 11.27 -6.29
N ALA A 440 2.28 10.89 -6.49
CA ALA A 440 2.71 9.53 -6.79
C ALA A 440 4.01 9.17 -6.04
N GLY A 441 4.25 7.87 -5.86
CA GLY A 441 5.44 7.36 -5.18
C GLY A 441 5.29 7.23 -3.68
N GLY A 442 6.40 7.08 -2.97
CA GLY A 442 6.45 6.94 -1.52
C GLY A 442 7.83 7.26 -0.96
N TYR A 443 7.98 7.07 0.34
CA TYR A 443 9.23 7.34 1.04
C TYR A 443 9.53 6.29 2.10
N ILE A 444 10.81 6.20 2.47
CA ILE A 444 11.30 5.53 3.67
C ILE A 444 12.09 6.57 4.47
N ALA A 445 11.74 6.75 5.73
CA ALA A 445 12.42 7.63 6.66
C ALA A 445 12.89 6.85 7.88
N ALA A 446 14.15 7.05 8.26
CA ALA A 446 14.81 6.30 9.31
C ALA A 446 16.06 7.07 9.79
N ASP A 447 16.84 6.45 10.66
CA ASP A 447 18.17 6.95 11.02
C ASP A 447 19.05 7.04 9.77
N LYS A 448 19.96 8.01 9.73
CA LYS A 448 20.78 8.31 8.56
C LYS A 448 21.56 7.10 8.07
N SER A 449 22.07 6.27 8.99
CA SER A 449 22.80 5.05 8.67
C SER A 449 21.94 4.01 7.92
N VAL A 450 20.64 3.91 8.25
CA VAL A 450 19.69 3.03 7.55
C VAL A 450 19.47 3.55 6.14
N ILE A 451 19.24 4.86 6.02
CA ILE A 451 18.98 5.53 4.75
C ILE A 451 20.19 5.44 3.80
N ASP A 452 21.40 5.71 4.29
CA ASP A 452 22.62 5.58 3.49
C ASP A 452 22.83 4.13 3.01
N HIS A 453 22.52 3.14 3.84
CA HIS A 453 22.52 1.73 3.41
C HIS A 453 21.48 1.46 2.31
N LEU A 454 20.27 2.02 2.43
CA LEU A 454 19.24 1.86 1.42
C LEU A 454 19.61 2.53 0.09
N ARG A 455 20.25 3.70 0.10
CA ARG A 455 20.74 4.37 -1.13
C ARG A 455 21.69 3.48 -1.95
N LEU A 456 22.38 2.53 -1.30
CA LEU A 456 23.32 1.61 -1.96
C LEU A 456 22.73 0.23 -2.30
N ARG A 457 21.58 -0.13 -1.73
CA ARG A 457 21.04 -1.51 -1.77
C ARG A 457 19.60 -1.63 -2.26
N ASN A 458 18.82 -0.56 -2.16
CA ASN A 458 17.45 -0.56 -2.63
C ASN A 458 17.45 -0.58 -4.17
N HIS A 459 16.83 -1.61 -4.77
CA HIS A 459 16.79 -1.78 -6.23
C HIS A 459 16.12 -0.60 -6.95
N THR A 460 15.07 -0.01 -6.37
CA THR A 460 14.39 1.13 -6.97
C THR A 460 15.29 2.37 -6.94
N PHE A 461 16.04 2.58 -5.87
CA PHE A 461 17.00 3.69 -5.82
C PHE A 461 18.16 3.50 -6.81
N CYS A 462 18.67 2.27 -6.94
CA CYS A 462 19.85 1.99 -7.75
C CYS A 462 19.55 1.91 -9.26
N TYR A 463 18.39 1.35 -9.64
CA TYR A 463 18.15 0.92 -11.03
C TYR A 463 16.85 1.44 -11.65
N ALA A 464 15.91 1.98 -10.87
CA ALA A 464 14.65 2.46 -11.42
C ALA A 464 14.73 3.93 -11.80
N GLU A 465 13.76 4.35 -12.62
CA GLU A 465 13.56 5.74 -12.97
C GLU A 465 13.27 6.59 -11.72
N THR A 466 13.78 7.82 -11.74
CA THR A 466 13.53 8.77 -10.66
C THR A 466 12.11 9.29 -10.68
N MET A 467 11.64 9.73 -9.51
CA MET A 467 10.39 10.45 -9.40
C MET A 467 10.42 11.69 -10.31
N SER A 468 9.37 11.89 -11.12
CA SER A 468 9.33 13.02 -12.05
C SER A 468 9.25 14.35 -11.29
N ILE A 469 9.79 15.41 -11.88
CA ILE A 469 9.82 16.75 -11.28
C ILE A 469 8.41 17.27 -10.92
N PRO A 470 7.36 17.09 -11.75
CA PRO A 470 5.99 17.42 -11.37
C PRO A 470 5.55 16.75 -10.06
N VAL A 471 5.88 15.48 -9.88
CA VAL A 471 5.51 14.72 -8.68
C VAL A 471 6.29 15.22 -7.47
N VAL A 472 7.61 15.42 -7.61
CA VAL A 472 8.45 15.97 -6.54
C VAL A 472 7.94 17.33 -6.08
N GLN A 473 7.57 18.22 -7.00
CA GLN A 473 7.04 19.54 -6.68
C GLN A 473 5.66 19.47 -6.02
N GLN A 474 4.73 18.66 -6.53
CA GLN A 474 3.41 18.44 -5.93
C GLN A 474 3.52 18.02 -4.46
N VAL A 475 4.39 17.06 -4.17
CA VAL A 475 4.62 16.58 -2.79
C VAL A 475 5.26 17.67 -1.93
N ARG A 476 6.24 18.39 -2.47
CA ARG A 476 6.95 19.45 -1.74
C ARG A 476 6.03 20.61 -1.36
N THR A 477 5.10 20.98 -2.24
CA THR A 477 4.10 22.03 -1.98
C THR A 477 3.04 21.54 -0.99
N SER A 478 2.47 20.35 -1.19
CA SER A 478 1.46 19.80 -0.26
C SER A 478 2.02 19.61 1.15
N LEU A 479 3.25 19.10 1.30
CA LEU A 479 3.95 19.07 2.59
C LEU A 479 4.12 20.46 3.18
N GLY A 480 4.53 21.46 2.38
CA GLY A 480 4.67 22.84 2.84
C GLY A 480 3.37 23.43 3.38
N ILE A 481 2.24 23.17 2.72
CA ILE A 481 0.91 23.61 3.17
C ILE A 481 0.50 22.88 4.46
N ILE A 482 0.75 21.57 4.56
CA ILE A 482 0.50 20.79 5.79
C ILE A 482 1.30 21.39 6.97
N LEU A 483 2.55 21.77 6.71
CA LEU A 483 3.47 22.38 7.68
C LEU A 483 3.17 23.85 7.98
N GLY A 484 2.29 24.51 7.22
CA GLY A 484 2.04 25.95 7.31
C GLY A 484 3.23 26.82 6.86
N GLU A 485 4.13 26.27 6.04
CA GLU A 485 5.28 27.00 5.47
C GLU A 485 4.87 28.06 4.45
N ASP A 486 3.66 27.93 3.89
CA ASP A 486 3.02 28.90 3.02
C ASP A 486 2.44 30.11 3.79
N GLY A 487 2.57 30.12 5.13
CA GLY A 487 2.04 31.16 6.00
C GLY A 487 0.54 31.06 6.26
N THR A 488 -0.10 29.97 5.83
CA THR A 488 -1.54 29.75 6.02
C THR A 488 -1.81 28.66 7.07
N ASP A 489 -3.08 28.48 7.43
CA ASP A 489 -3.58 27.38 8.26
C ASP A 489 -4.36 26.33 7.45
N ASP A 490 -4.26 26.34 6.11
CA ASP A 490 -5.04 25.47 5.22
C ASP A 490 -4.78 23.99 5.49
N GLY A 491 -3.51 23.60 5.69
CA GLY A 491 -3.13 22.24 6.05
C GLY A 491 -3.83 21.74 7.32
N ARG A 492 -3.76 22.52 8.40
CA ARG A 492 -4.41 22.20 9.68
C ARG A 492 -5.93 22.13 9.55
N LYS A 493 -6.54 23.07 8.82
CA LYS A 493 -7.98 23.06 8.53
C LYS A 493 -8.42 21.80 7.80
N ARG A 494 -7.66 21.35 6.80
CA ARG A 494 -7.95 20.10 6.06
C ARG A 494 -7.87 18.87 6.95
N ILE A 495 -6.85 18.76 7.80
CA ILE A 495 -6.68 17.65 8.74
C ILE A 495 -7.84 17.61 9.75
N GLN A 496 -8.17 18.75 10.35
CA GLN A 496 -9.29 18.85 11.29
C GLN A 496 -10.62 18.50 10.61
N GLN A 497 -10.87 19.05 9.42
CA GLN A 497 -12.08 18.79 8.64
C GLN A 497 -12.22 17.31 8.26
N LEU A 498 -11.12 16.64 7.89
CA LEU A 498 -11.11 15.21 7.63
C LEU A 498 -11.52 14.43 8.89
N ALA A 499 -10.87 14.69 10.02
CA ALA A 499 -11.16 14.01 11.28
C ALA A 499 -12.63 14.18 11.71
N ASP A 500 -13.17 15.39 11.58
CA ASP A 500 -14.55 15.69 11.95
C ASP A 500 -15.55 15.03 10.99
N ASN A 501 -15.28 15.06 9.69
CA ASN A 501 -16.12 14.40 8.68
C ASN A 501 -16.14 12.88 8.88
N SER A 502 -14.98 12.27 9.17
CA SER A 502 -14.86 10.84 9.40
C SER A 502 -15.63 10.40 10.64
N ARG A 503 -15.49 11.12 11.76
CA ARG A 503 -16.27 10.85 12.99
C ARG A 503 -17.77 11.02 12.74
N TYR A 504 -18.17 12.11 12.09
CA TYR A 504 -19.57 12.39 11.77
C TYR A 504 -20.17 11.26 10.90
N PHE A 505 -19.50 10.91 9.80
CA PHE A 505 -20.00 9.91 8.86
C PHE A 505 -20.11 8.51 9.50
N ALA A 506 -19.08 8.07 10.22
CA ALA A 506 -19.10 6.78 10.90
C ALA A 506 -20.21 6.73 11.98
N THR A 507 -20.36 7.80 12.75
CA THR A 507 -21.40 7.90 13.79
C THR A 507 -22.79 7.84 13.17
N LYS A 508 -23.04 8.60 12.10
CA LYS A 508 -24.36 8.62 11.45
C LYS A 508 -24.71 7.29 10.80
N LEU A 509 -23.75 6.57 10.23
CA LEU A 509 -23.99 5.22 9.73
C LEU A 509 -24.37 4.25 10.85
N ARG A 510 -23.68 4.29 12.00
CA ARG A 510 -24.02 3.45 13.17
C ARG A 510 -25.39 3.80 13.73
N GLU A 511 -25.74 5.09 13.84
CA GLU A 511 -27.07 5.55 14.26
C GLU A 511 -28.19 5.05 13.31
N MET A 512 -27.90 4.90 12.02
CA MET A 512 -28.83 4.34 11.03
C MET A 512 -28.93 2.80 11.10
N GLY A 513 -28.20 2.13 11.99
CA GLY A 513 -28.23 0.68 12.17
C GLY A 513 -27.31 -0.10 11.22
N PHE A 514 -26.37 0.57 10.55
CA PHE A 514 -25.36 -0.10 9.74
C PHE A 514 -24.24 -0.67 10.60
N ILE A 515 -23.74 -1.86 10.21
CA ILE A 515 -22.52 -2.43 10.80
C ILE A 515 -21.31 -1.79 10.10
N VAL A 516 -20.67 -0.88 10.83
CA VAL A 516 -19.48 -0.13 10.40
C VAL A 516 -18.25 -0.72 11.07
N TYR A 517 -17.28 -1.14 10.27
CA TYR A 517 -16.00 -1.62 10.77
C TYR A 517 -14.99 -0.48 10.97
N GLY A 518 -13.85 -0.76 11.59
CA GLY A 518 -12.77 0.21 11.81
C GLY A 518 -12.93 1.08 13.05
N ASP A 519 -11.79 1.61 13.50
CA ASP A 519 -11.67 2.33 14.76
C ASP A 519 -12.22 3.74 14.68
N GLU A 520 -12.56 4.32 15.83
CA GLU A 520 -13.01 5.70 15.90
C GLU A 520 -11.91 6.67 15.44
N GLY A 521 -12.28 7.62 14.58
CA GLY A 521 -11.33 8.58 14.00
C GLY A 521 -10.61 8.06 12.75
N SER A 522 -10.83 6.80 12.34
CA SER A 522 -10.36 6.31 11.05
C SER A 522 -11.08 7.03 9.89
N PRO A 523 -10.35 7.57 8.90
CA PRO A 523 -10.92 8.06 7.65
C PRO A 523 -11.29 6.95 6.66
N VAL A 524 -10.98 5.69 6.98
CA VAL A 524 -11.44 4.51 6.26
C VAL A 524 -12.59 3.91 7.05
N ILE A 525 -13.79 3.91 6.46
CA ILE A 525 -15.04 3.55 7.13
C ILE A 525 -15.71 2.42 6.33
N PRO A 526 -15.34 1.14 6.58
CA PRO A 526 -15.88 0.02 5.83
C PRO A 526 -17.31 -0.30 6.27
N LEU A 527 -18.20 -0.35 5.28
CA LEU A 527 -19.59 -0.76 5.45
C LEU A 527 -19.73 -2.23 5.06
N LEU A 528 -20.15 -3.09 5.99
CA LEU A 528 -20.28 -4.52 5.71
C LEU A 528 -21.53 -4.84 4.89
N LEU A 529 -21.32 -5.42 3.71
CA LEU A 529 -22.38 -5.97 2.85
C LEU A 529 -22.37 -7.49 2.92
N PHE A 530 -23.40 -8.06 3.54
CA PHE A 530 -23.48 -9.49 3.84
C PHE A 530 -24.06 -10.32 2.69
N ASN A 531 -24.97 -9.76 1.89
CA ASN A 531 -25.72 -10.53 0.89
C ASN A 531 -25.22 -10.21 -0.53
N PRO A 532 -24.38 -11.08 -1.15
CA PRO A 532 -23.83 -10.82 -2.48
C PRO A 532 -24.93 -10.72 -3.56
N ALA A 533 -26.07 -11.40 -3.36
CA ALA A 533 -27.21 -11.34 -4.27
C ALA A 533 -27.90 -9.96 -4.33
N LYS A 534 -27.67 -9.08 -3.33
CA LYS A 534 -28.20 -7.72 -3.30
C LYS A 534 -27.27 -6.69 -3.95
N ILE A 535 -26.09 -7.13 -4.42
CA ILE A 535 -25.13 -6.28 -5.12
C ILE A 535 -25.51 -6.33 -6.60
N SER A 536 -26.17 -5.29 -7.12
CA SER A 536 -26.64 -5.24 -8.51
C SER A 536 -26.59 -3.84 -9.10
#